data_AF-A0A930TVN1-F1
#
_entry.id   AF-A0A930TVN1-F1
#
_cell.length_a   1.000
_cell.length_b   1.000
_cell.length_c   1.000
_cell.angle_alpha   90.00
_cell.angle_beta   90.00
_cell.angle_gamma   90.00
#
_symmetry.space_group_name_H-M   'P 1'
#
loop_
_entity.id
_entity.type
_entity.pdbx_description
1 polymer ?
#
loop_
_entity_poly.entity_id
_entity_poly.type
_entity_poly.pdbx_seq_one_letter_code
_entity_poly.pdbx_strand_id
1 'polypeptide(L)'
;MAYCLMLNHYHVLVYLEHAGLSQAMKSLSLAYTKAIDKRFNRVGSLFQGRFQKIRVTDSGYLVHLIQYIHLNPVKANLVKQPEEWEFSSYLEYARLRADTLPRMELVQQQFDDGMFLEEGGLPNSLAFRRLLLDD
;
A
#
# COMPACT_ATOMS: atom_id res chain seq x y z
N MET A 1 7.56 1.12 -1.11
CA MET A 1 6.37 1.29 -1.99
C MET A 1 5.42 0.14 -1.72
N ALA A 2 4.17 0.42 -1.38
CA ALA A 2 3.17 -0.57 -1.01
C ALA A 2 1.77 -0.02 -1.34
N TYR A 3 0.78 -0.90 -1.56
CA TYR A 3 -0.61 -0.46 -1.74
C TYR A 3 -1.61 -1.44 -1.15
N CYS A 4 -2.79 -0.93 -0.84
CA CYS A 4 -3.99 -1.70 -0.55
C CYS A 4 -5.24 -0.94 -1.02
N LEU A 5 -6.02 -1.55 -1.90
CA LEU A 5 -7.32 -1.04 -2.31
C LEU A 5 -8.38 -1.66 -1.39
N MET A 6 -9.13 -0.80 -0.72
CA MET A 6 -10.26 -1.18 0.14
C MET A 6 -11.57 -0.95 -0.64
N LEU A 7 -12.68 -1.43 -0.08
CA LEU A 7 -14.00 -1.27 -0.72
C LEU A 7 -14.42 0.21 -0.90
N ASN A 8 -13.96 1.09 -0.01
CA ASN A 8 -14.37 2.50 0.04
C ASN A 8 -13.20 3.51 -0.03
N HIS A 9 -11.94 3.06 0.00
CA HIS A 9 -10.76 3.93 -0.08
C HIS A 9 -9.53 3.13 -0.53
N TYR A 10 -8.37 3.77 -0.58
CA TYR A 10 -7.10 3.10 -0.85
C TYR A 10 -5.98 3.69 0.01
N HIS A 11 -4.99 2.86 0.31
CA HIS A 11 -3.73 3.27 0.91
C HIS A 11 -2.60 3.00 -0.08
N VAL A 12 -1.73 4.00 -0.29
CA VAL A 12 -0.62 3.92 -1.23
C VAL A 12 0.60 4.59 -0.64
N LEU A 13 1.70 3.85 -0.56
CA LEU A 13 3.03 4.32 -0.24
C LEU A 13 3.85 4.38 -1.53
N VAL A 14 4.30 5.57 -1.89
CA VAL A 14 5.10 5.84 -3.10
C VAL A 14 6.42 6.47 -2.73
N TYR A 15 7.46 6.11 -3.49
CA TYR A 15 8.71 6.85 -3.51
C TYR A 15 8.60 7.92 -4.61
N LEU A 16 9.07 9.14 -4.32
CA LEU A 16 8.98 10.27 -5.24
C LEU A 16 10.39 10.78 -5.55
N GLU A 17 10.84 10.58 -6.79
CA GLU A 17 12.10 11.15 -7.29
C GLU A 17 11.98 12.67 -7.54
N HIS A 18 10.77 13.14 -7.85
CA HIS A 18 10.49 14.54 -8.15
C HIS A 18 9.22 15.02 -7.43
N ALA A 19 9.11 16.33 -7.26
CA ALA A 19 7.87 16.96 -6.83
C ALA A 19 6.75 16.72 -7.87
N GLY A 20 5.49 16.81 -7.44
CA GLY A 20 4.34 16.70 -8.35
C GLY A 20 3.25 15.70 -7.95
N LEU A 21 3.35 15.08 -6.76
CA LEU A 21 2.34 14.13 -6.27
C LEU A 21 0.91 14.67 -6.39
N SER A 22 0.67 15.94 -6.05
CA SER A 22 -0.67 16.53 -6.14
C SER A 22 -1.21 16.57 -7.56
N GLN A 23 -0.37 16.85 -8.56
CA GLN A 23 -0.75 16.87 -9.96
C GLN A 23 -0.98 15.46 -10.51
N ALA A 24 -0.13 14.50 -10.11
CA ALA A 24 -0.30 13.10 -10.44
C ALA A 24 -1.61 12.54 -9.88
N MET A 25 -1.89 12.78 -8.59
CA MET A 25 -3.13 12.35 -7.94
C MET A 25 -4.37 13.01 -8.53
N LYS A 26 -4.30 14.30 -8.89
CA LYS A 26 -5.39 14.98 -9.61
C LYS A 26 -5.69 14.28 -10.94
N SER A 27 -4.66 13.94 -11.70
CA SER A 27 -4.80 13.29 -13.01
C SER A 27 -5.36 11.87 -12.87
N LEU A 28 -4.85 11.10 -11.91
CA LEU A 28 -5.32 9.76 -11.57
C LEU A 28 -6.81 9.78 -11.17
N SER A 29 -7.18 10.62 -10.21
CA SER A 29 -8.56 10.70 -9.72
C SER A 29 -9.53 11.12 -10.83
N LEU A 30 -9.15 12.07 -11.69
CA LEU A 30 -9.98 12.50 -12.80
C LEU A 30 -10.17 11.39 -13.84
N ALA A 31 -9.09 10.71 -14.23
CA ALA A 31 -9.13 9.62 -15.19
C ALA A 31 -10.01 8.46 -14.68
N TYR A 32 -9.81 8.07 -13.41
CA TYR A 32 -10.59 7.01 -12.78
C TYR A 32 -12.08 7.38 -12.67
N THR A 33 -12.39 8.60 -12.24
CA THR A 33 -13.77 9.10 -12.15
C THR A 33 -14.46 9.03 -13.50
N LYS A 34 -13.84 9.56 -14.56
CA LYS A 34 -14.38 9.51 -15.93
C LYS A 34 -14.60 8.08 -16.42
N ALA A 35 -13.68 7.16 -16.13
CA ALA A 35 -13.81 5.77 -16.53
C ALA A 35 -14.99 5.09 -15.83
N ILE A 36 -15.16 5.30 -14.52
CA ILE A 36 -16.26 4.76 -13.73
C ILE A 36 -17.59 5.39 -14.14
N ASP A 37 -17.65 6.70 -14.32
CA ASP A 37 -18.85 7.42 -14.76
C ASP A 37 -19.33 6.90 -16.12
N LYS A 38 -18.40 6.72 -17.06
CA LYS A 38 -18.71 6.12 -18.38
C LYS A 38 -19.17 4.68 -18.26
N ARG A 39 -18.53 3.87 -17.42
CA ARG A 39 -18.85 2.43 -17.28
C ARG A 39 -20.22 2.19 -16.65
N PHE A 40 -20.60 3.01 -15.67
CA PHE A 40 -21.81 2.81 -14.88
C PHE A 40 -22.89 3.87 -15.14
N ASN A 41 -22.70 4.70 -16.18
CA ASN A 41 -23.59 5.81 -16.53
C ASN A 41 -23.92 6.72 -15.32
N ARG A 42 -22.88 7.02 -14.53
CA ARG A 42 -22.99 7.87 -13.33
C ARG A 42 -22.62 9.32 -13.67
N VAL A 43 -23.09 10.22 -12.82
CA VAL A 43 -22.70 11.63 -12.81
C VAL A 43 -22.41 12.06 -11.38
N GLY A 44 -21.47 13.01 -11.21
CA GLY A 44 -21.11 13.58 -9.90
C GLY A 44 -19.74 13.15 -9.40
N SER A 45 -19.43 13.49 -8.15
CA SER A 45 -18.12 13.17 -7.56
C SER A 45 -18.04 11.69 -7.19
N LEU A 46 -16.96 11.02 -7.63
CA LEU A 46 -16.65 9.66 -7.21
C LEU A 46 -15.91 9.64 -5.86
N PHE A 47 -14.99 10.58 -5.65
CA PHE A 47 -14.20 10.68 -4.43
C PHE A 47 -14.83 11.65 -3.44
N GLN A 48 -14.72 11.35 -2.14
CA GLN A 48 -15.31 12.16 -1.05
C GLN A 48 -14.46 13.39 -0.66
N GLY A 49 -13.39 13.69 -1.39
CA GLY A 49 -12.53 14.83 -1.11
C GLY A 49 -11.15 14.74 -1.76
N ARG A 50 -10.25 15.59 -1.28
CA ARG A 50 -8.83 15.56 -1.67
C ARG A 50 -8.14 14.36 -1.04
N PHE A 51 -7.15 13.81 -1.74
CA PHE A 51 -6.26 12.81 -1.16
C PHE A 51 -5.49 13.40 0.03
N GLN A 52 -5.20 12.57 1.03
CA GLN A 52 -4.34 12.92 2.15
C GLN A 52 -2.95 12.36 1.93
N LYS A 53 -1.92 13.07 2.44
CA LYS A 53 -0.53 12.63 2.34
C LYS A 53 0.23 12.94 3.62
N ILE A 54 1.13 12.03 3.98
CA ILE A 54 2.11 12.20 5.05
C ILE A 54 3.48 11.89 4.44
N ARG A 55 4.48 12.73 4.74
CA ARG A 55 5.86 12.46 4.33
C ARG A 55 6.47 11.49 5.34
N VAL A 56 7.03 10.40 4.84
CA VAL A 56 7.77 9.43 5.65
C VAL A 56 9.26 9.76 5.55
N THR A 57 9.92 9.94 6.68
CA THR A 57 11.37 10.23 6.76
C THR A 57 12.12 9.28 7.67
N ASP A 58 11.41 8.47 8.45
CA ASP A 58 11.96 7.54 9.42
C ASP A 58 11.82 6.10 8.89
N SER A 59 12.94 5.38 8.87
CA SER A 59 13.03 4.00 8.36
C SER A 59 12.24 3.02 9.25
N GLY A 60 12.25 3.21 10.58
CA GLY A 60 11.45 2.45 11.53
C GLY A 60 9.95 2.56 11.26
N TYR A 61 9.46 3.79 11.13
CA TYR A 61 8.07 4.07 10.80
C TYR A 61 7.65 3.52 9.43
N LEU A 62 8.58 3.43 8.47
CA LEU A 62 8.30 2.86 7.16
C LEU A 62 7.86 1.39 7.24
N VAL A 63 8.48 0.58 8.10
CA VAL A 63 8.10 -0.83 8.32
C VAL A 63 6.67 -0.91 8.82
N HIS A 64 6.37 -0.16 9.88
CA HIS A 64 5.03 -0.13 10.48
C HIS A 64 3.97 0.36 9.50
N LEU A 65 4.31 1.34 8.65
CA LEU A 65 3.38 1.84 7.63
C LEU A 65 3.08 0.79 6.56
N ILE A 66 4.09 0.04 6.10
CA ILE A 66 3.88 -1.06 5.13
C ILE A 66 2.96 -2.12 5.73
N GLN A 67 3.20 -2.52 6.99
CA GLN A 67 2.35 -3.46 7.71
C GLN A 67 0.92 -2.96 7.86
N TYR A 68 0.75 -1.69 8.29
CA TYR A 68 -0.56 -1.06 8.40
C TYR A 68 -1.34 -1.12 7.08
N ILE A 69 -0.66 -0.83 5.95
CA ILE A 69 -1.27 -0.87 4.62
C ILE A 69 -1.79 -2.28 4.29
N HIS A 70 -0.99 -3.32 4.55
CA HIS A 70 -1.34 -4.70 4.20
C HIS A 70 -2.33 -5.35 5.17
N LEU A 71 -2.34 -4.94 6.43
CA LEU A 71 -3.27 -5.43 7.45
C LEU A 71 -4.64 -4.76 7.41
N ASN A 72 -4.81 -3.68 6.62
CA ASN A 72 -6.07 -2.94 6.59
C ASN A 72 -7.31 -3.81 6.25
N PRO A 73 -7.25 -4.74 5.28
CA PRO A 73 -8.34 -5.67 5.00
C PRO A 73 -8.69 -6.58 6.17
N VAL A 74 -7.68 -7.05 6.93
CA VAL A 74 -7.86 -7.89 8.12
C VAL A 74 -8.51 -7.06 9.23
N LYS A 75 -7.98 -5.86 9.51
CA LYS A 75 -8.54 -4.93 10.52
C LYS A 75 -9.98 -4.51 10.19
N ALA A 76 -10.33 -4.46 8.91
CA ALA A 76 -11.69 -4.19 8.43
C ALA A 76 -12.60 -5.43 8.41
N ASN A 77 -12.13 -6.60 8.88
CA ASN A 77 -12.83 -7.88 8.85
C ASN A 77 -13.27 -8.32 7.44
N LEU A 78 -12.55 -7.92 6.40
CA LEU A 78 -12.84 -8.32 5.01
C LEU A 78 -12.27 -9.71 4.69
N VAL A 79 -11.15 -10.06 5.35
CA VAL A 79 -10.44 -11.34 5.23
C VAL A 79 -9.84 -11.73 6.58
N LYS A 80 -9.48 -13.00 6.75
CA LYS A 80 -8.82 -13.48 7.99
C LYS A 80 -7.31 -13.29 7.92
N GLN A 81 -6.73 -13.36 6.73
CA GLN A 81 -5.30 -13.24 6.51
C GLN A 81 -5.02 -12.28 5.35
N PRO A 82 -3.91 -11.52 5.38
CA PRO A 82 -3.59 -10.53 4.34
C PRO A 82 -3.37 -11.18 2.95
N GLU A 83 -2.96 -12.45 2.89
CA GLU A 83 -2.83 -13.24 1.66
C GLU A 83 -4.16 -13.38 0.89
N GLU A 84 -5.29 -13.36 1.59
CA GLU A 84 -6.62 -13.55 1.01
C GLU A 84 -7.12 -12.28 0.29
N TRP A 85 -6.43 -11.15 0.43
CA TRP A 85 -6.81 -9.88 -0.19
C TRP A 85 -5.94 -9.57 -1.42
N GLU A 86 -6.41 -10.01 -2.59
CA GLU A 86 -5.70 -9.85 -3.88
C GLU A 86 -5.46 -8.39 -4.28
N PHE A 87 -6.26 -7.46 -3.76
CA PHE A 87 -6.20 -6.03 -4.08
C PHE A 87 -5.20 -5.25 -3.23
N SER A 88 -4.23 -5.92 -2.63
CA SER A 88 -3.06 -5.33 -1.98
C SER A 88 -1.77 -5.75 -2.64
N SER A 89 -0.67 -5.08 -2.31
CA SER A 89 0.67 -5.48 -2.69
C SER A 89 1.30 -6.51 -1.73
N TYR A 90 0.52 -7.08 -0.80
CA TYR A 90 1.03 -8.01 0.19
C TYR A 90 1.58 -9.28 -0.47
N LEU A 91 0.96 -9.74 -1.56
CA LEU A 91 1.36 -10.97 -2.24
C LEU A 91 2.76 -10.89 -2.88
N GLU A 92 3.16 -9.73 -3.43
CA GLU A 92 4.54 -9.51 -3.89
C GLU A 92 5.52 -9.56 -2.73
N TYR A 93 5.13 -8.90 -1.64
CA TYR A 93 5.88 -8.85 -0.39
C TYR A 93 6.10 -10.27 0.17
N ALA A 94 5.05 -11.10 0.19
CA ALA A 94 5.08 -12.50 0.60
C ALA A 94 5.60 -13.45 -0.48
N ARG A 95 6.06 -12.96 -1.63
CA ARG A 95 6.54 -13.77 -2.77
C ARG A 95 5.53 -14.85 -3.23
N LEU A 96 4.25 -14.58 -3.03
CA LEU A 96 3.12 -15.40 -3.48
C LEU A 96 2.62 -14.95 -4.86
N ARG A 97 3.00 -13.73 -5.28
CA ARG A 97 2.76 -13.17 -6.61
C ARG A 97 4.07 -12.61 -7.16
N ALA A 98 4.30 -12.80 -8.46
CA ALA A 98 5.43 -12.18 -9.14
C ALA A 98 5.33 -10.65 -9.07
N ASP A 99 6.47 -9.96 -9.04
CA ASP A 99 6.50 -8.50 -8.90
C ASP A 99 5.72 -7.83 -10.04
N THR A 100 4.71 -7.03 -9.65
CA THR A 100 3.85 -6.28 -10.58
C THR A 100 4.18 -4.78 -10.55
N LEU A 101 3.82 -4.13 -9.43
CA LEU A 101 3.87 -2.69 -9.24
C LEU A 101 4.91 -2.23 -8.21
N PRO A 102 5.04 -2.83 -7.02
CA PRO A 102 6.08 -2.41 -6.08
C PRO A 102 7.46 -2.87 -6.59
N ARG A 103 8.34 -1.92 -6.91
CA ARG A 103 9.77 -2.20 -7.13
C ARG A 103 10.44 -2.48 -5.78
N MET A 104 10.59 -3.75 -5.45
CA MET A 104 11.08 -4.20 -4.15
C MET A 104 12.51 -3.72 -3.86
N GLU A 105 13.32 -3.51 -4.90
CA GLU A 105 14.67 -2.96 -4.79
C GLU A 105 14.65 -1.55 -4.18
N LEU A 106 13.73 -0.69 -4.64
CA LEU A 106 13.59 0.66 -4.11
C LEU A 106 13.12 0.67 -2.66
N VAL A 107 12.30 -0.32 -2.28
CA VAL A 107 11.82 -0.47 -0.90
C VAL A 107 12.98 -0.86 0.02
N GLN A 108 13.79 -1.83 -0.40
CA GLN A 108 14.95 -2.30 0.35
C GLN A 108 15.97 -1.18 0.56
N GLN A 109 16.20 -0.33 -0.45
CA GLN A 109 17.08 0.84 -0.36
C GLN A 109 16.64 1.89 0.68
N GLN A 110 15.42 1.83 1.21
CA GLN A 110 14.94 2.77 2.23
C GLN A 110 15.25 2.30 3.66
N PHE A 111 15.78 1.11 3.85
CA PHE A 111 16.16 0.58 5.16
C PHE A 111 17.67 0.67 5.35
N ASP A 112 18.10 0.97 6.56
CA ASP A 112 19.52 0.89 6.93
C ASP A 112 20.00 -0.56 6.87
N ASP A 113 21.27 -0.77 6.49
CA ASP A 113 21.90 -2.09 6.41
C ASP A 113 21.83 -2.80 7.78
N GLY A 114 20.85 -3.68 7.93
CA GLY A 114 20.59 -4.43 9.17
C GLY A 114 19.11 -4.43 9.59
N MET A 115 18.37 -3.34 9.38
CA MET A 115 16.98 -3.22 9.86
C MET A 115 16.00 -4.15 9.12
N PHE A 116 16.23 -4.37 7.82
CA PHE A 116 15.41 -5.28 7.02
C PHE A 116 15.65 -6.77 7.37
N LEU A 117 16.83 -7.09 7.91
CA LEU A 117 17.27 -8.47 8.17
C LEU A 117 17.18 -8.86 9.65
N GLU A 118 17.39 -7.93 10.59
CA GLU A 118 17.47 -8.22 12.02
C GLU A 118 16.11 -8.21 12.73
N GLU A 119 15.16 -7.36 12.33
CA GLU A 119 13.80 -7.35 12.89
C GLU A 119 12.78 -8.07 12.01
N GLY A 120 13.17 -9.13 11.30
CA GLY A 120 12.21 -9.91 10.52
C GLY A 120 11.34 -9.07 9.57
N GLY A 121 11.82 -7.91 9.09
CA GLY A 121 11.08 -6.95 8.27
C GLY A 121 10.72 -7.45 6.87
N LEU A 122 10.94 -8.75 6.63
CA LEU A 122 10.52 -9.47 5.45
C LEU A 122 9.13 -10.10 5.66
N PRO A 123 8.21 -9.96 4.70
CA PRO A 123 6.84 -10.50 4.78
C PRO A 123 6.73 -12.01 5.03
N ASN A 124 7.77 -12.74 4.63
CA ASN A 124 7.87 -14.18 4.83
C ASN A 124 8.65 -14.60 6.08
N SER A 125 9.14 -13.66 6.88
CA SER A 125 9.78 -13.99 8.14
C SER A 125 8.71 -14.40 9.17
N LEU A 126 9.05 -15.35 10.03
CA LEU A 126 8.21 -15.73 11.16
C LEU A 126 7.93 -14.55 12.10
N ALA A 127 8.87 -13.62 12.22
CA ALA A 127 8.73 -12.40 13.02
C ALA A 127 7.72 -11.44 12.39
N PHE A 128 7.72 -11.24 11.07
CA PHE A 128 6.69 -10.47 10.38
C PHE A 128 5.33 -11.11 10.55
N ARG A 129 5.21 -12.42 10.30
CA ARG A 129 3.94 -13.14 10.46
C ARG A 129 3.40 -13.11 11.89
N ARG A 130 4.26 -13.13 12.91
CA ARG A 130 3.86 -12.94 14.32
C ARG A 130 3.43 -11.51 14.60
N LEU A 131 4.21 -10.53 14.15
CA LEU A 131 3.89 -9.10 14.29
C LEU A 131 2.60 -8.70 13.54
N LEU A 132 2.18 -9.48 12.54
CA LEU A 132 0.92 -9.31 11.81
C LEU A 132 -0.32 -9.85 12.55
N LEU A 133 -0.14 -10.73 13.53
CA LEU A 133 -1.21 -11.48 14.20
C LEU A 133 -1.36 -11.17 15.69
N ASP A 134 -0.41 -10.43 16.27
CA ASP A 134 -0.46 -9.99 17.65
C ASP A 134 -0.94 -8.53 17.70
N ASP A 135 -2.17 -8.32 18.21
CA ASP A 135 -2.76 -7.01 18.55
C ASP A 135 -2.03 -6.30 19.70
#